data_AF-A0A0F9L7V6-F1
#
_entry.id   AF-A0A0F9L7V6-F1
#
_cell.length_a   1.000
_cell.length_b   1.000
_cell.length_c   1.000
_cell.angle_alpha   90.00
_cell.angle_beta   90.00
_cell.angle_gamma   90.00
#
_symmetry.space_group_name_H-M   'P 1'
#
loop_
_entity.id
_entity.type
_entity.pdbx_description
1 polymer ?
#
loop_
_entity_poly.entity_id
_entity_poly.type
_entity_poly.pdbx_seq_one_letter_code
_entity_poly.pdbx_strand_id
1 'polypeptide(L)' 'MKKQKTWVRRYLTVPQQHQLKIAKRTLEMSDVGASIMGGMTKVEARRVIQDLTGRKPK' A
#
# COMPACT_ATOMS: atom_id res chain seq x y z
N MET A 1 -19.06 1.27 20.82
CA MET A 1 -17.80 0.56 21.15
C MET A 1 -16.66 1.15 20.32
N LYS A 2 -15.74 1.91 20.91
CA LYS A 2 -14.60 2.52 20.20
C LYS A 2 -13.43 1.51 20.22
N LYS A 3 -13.18 0.82 19.10
CA LYS A 3 -12.03 -0.11 18.99
C LYS A 3 -10.74 0.72 19.03
N GLN A 4 -9.95 0.53 20.09
CA GLN A 4 -8.63 1.15 20.28
C GLN A 4 -7.71 0.70 19.14
N LYS A 5 -7.15 1.68 18.41
CA LYS A 5 -6.25 1.44 17.27
C LYS A 5 -4.80 1.38 17.81
N THR A 6 -4.40 0.20 18.30
CA THR A 6 -3.02 -0.02 18.74
C THR A 6 -2.12 -0.20 17.52
N TRP A 7 -1.22 0.76 17.30
CA TRP A 7 -0.23 0.71 16.22
C TRP A 7 0.94 -0.18 16.62
N VAL A 8 0.74 -1.49 16.58
CA VAL A 8 1.86 -2.43 16.66
C VAL A 8 2.68 -2.25 15.38
N ARG A 9 3.94 -1.81 15.50
CA ARG A 9 4.87 -1.72 14.37
C ARG A 9 5.14 -3.13 13.88
N ARG A 10 4.31 -3.62 12.96
CA ARG A 10 4.38 -4.97 12.40
C ARG A 10 5.67 -5.08 11.58
N TYR A 11 6.54 -6.01 11.95
CA TYR A 11 7.71 -6.34 11.11
C TYR A 11 7.19 -7.02 9.84
N LEU A 12 7.47 -6.41 8.68
CA LEU A 12 7.10 -6.96 7.38
C LEU A 12 8.15 -7.98 6.93
N THR A 13 7.70 -9.10 6.37
CA THR A 13 8.58 -10.05 5.67
C THR A 13 9.17 -9.40 4.41
N VAL A 14 10.26 -9.94 3.88
CA VAL A 14 10.90 -9.41 2.65
C VAL A 14 9.91 -9.29 1.47
N PRO A 15 9.07 -10.30 1.18
CA PRO A 15 8.03 -10.17 0.14
C PRO A 15 7.04 -9.03 0.42
N GLN A 16 6.63 -8.84 1.67
CA GLN A 16 5.73 -7.75 2.06
C GLN A 16 6.38 -6.37 1.91
N GLN A 17 7.66 -6.25 2.25
CA GLN A 17 8.42 -5.02 2.03
C GLN A 17 8.52 -4.68 0.55
N HIS A 18 8.77 -5.68 -0.30
CA HIS A 18 8.80 -5.52 -1.74
C HIS A 18 7.44 -5.06 -2.30
N GLN A 19 6.35 -5.73 -1.90
CA GLN A 19 5.00 -5.32 -2.28
C GLN A 19 4.65 -3.90 -1.81
N LEU A 20 5.06 -3.53 -0.60
CA LEU A 20 4.88 -2.17 -0.10
C LEU A 20 5.66 -1.14 -0.93
N LYS A 21 6.86 -1.47 -1.40
CA LYS A 21 7.67 -0.60 -2.26
C LYS A 21 7.00 -0.40 -3.62
N ILE A 22 6.49 -1.45 -4.24
CA ILE A 22 5.73 -1.37 -5.49
C ILE A 22 4.50 -0.49 -5.30
N ALA A 23 3.69 -0.77 -4.28
CA ALA A 23 2.47 -0.01 -4.01
C ALA A 23 2.75 1.49 -3.83
N LYS A 24 3.80 1.86 -3.08
CA LYS A 24 4.22 3.27 -2.96
C LYS A 24 4.60 3.86 -4.31
N ARG A 25 5.39 3.15 -5.11
CA ARG A 25 5.81 3.62 -6.43
C ARG A 25 4.64 3.79 -7.39
N THR A 26 3.66 2.89 -7.36
CA THR A 26 2.42 3.00 -8.13
C THR A 26 1.66 4.31 -7.82
N LEU A 27 1.64 4.76 -6.57
CA LEU A 27 0.97 6.01 -6.20
C LEU A 27 1.67 7.26 -6.73
N GLU A 28 2.98 7.18 -7.01
CA GLU A 28 3.77 8.28 -7.61
C GLU A 28 3.55 8.40 -9.12
N MET A 29 2.91 7.41 -9.76
CA MET A 29 2.64 7.43 -11.20
C MET A 29 1.42 8.29 -11.54
N SER A 30 1.23 8.64 -12.81
CA SER A 30 -0.08 9.10 -13.27
C SER A 30 -1.09 7.94 -13.31
N ASP A 31 -2.38 8.24 -13.31
CA ASP A 31 -3.41 7.18 -13.38
C ASP A 31 -3.31 6.40 -14.69
N VAL A 32 -3.05 7.11 -15.79
CA VAL A 32 -2.77 6.53 -17.11
C VAL A 32 -1.50 5.68 -17.08
N GLY A 33 -0.41 6.20 -16.47
CA GLY A 33 0.85 5.48 -16.37
C GLY A 33 0.72 4.18 -15.57
N ALA A 34 0.01 4.21 -14.43
CA ALA A 34 -0.26 3.01 -13.64
C ALA A 34 -1.08 1.98 -14.42
N SER A 35 -2.07 2.43 -15.21
CA SER A 35 -2.89 1.55 -16.04
C SER A 35 -2.12 0.86 -17.17
N ILE A 36 -1.16 1.56 -17.79
CA ILE A 36 -0.39 1.03 -18.93
C ILE A 36 0.63 -0.04 -18.48
N MET A 37 1.20 0.11 -17.29
CA MET A 37 2.24 -0.80 -16.79
C MET A 37 1.75 -2.24 -16.53
N GLY A 38 0.43 -2.49 -16.52
CA GLY A 38 -0.15 -3.83 -16.32
C GLY A 38 0.08 -4.41 -14.92
N GLY A 39 0.49 -3.57 -13.96
CA GLY A 39 0.69 -3.95 -12.57
C GLY A 39 -0.49 -3.52 -11.67
N MET A 40 -0.16 -3.13 -10.45
CA MET A 40 -1.13 -2.67 -9.47
C MET A 40 -1.75 -1.33 -9.90
N THR A 41 -3.08 -1.20 -9.80
CA THR A 41 -3.76 0.09 -9.92
C THR A 41 -3.50 0.95 -8.67
N LYS A 42 -3.72 2.27 -8.76
CA LYS A 42 -3.63 3.13 -7.57
C LYS A 42 -4.62 2.75 -6.47
N VAL A 43 -5.79 2.21 -6.82
CA VAL A 43 -6.78 1.76 -5.83
C VAL A 43 -6.25 0.57 -5.03
N GLU A 44 -5.69 -0.42 -5.72
CA GLU A 44 -5.07 -1.58 -5.10
C GLU A 44 -3.84 -1.21 -4.30
N ALA A 45 -3.01 -0.30 -4.81
CA ALA A 45 -1.84 0.22 -4.08
C ALA A 45 -2.22 0.84 -2.74
N ARG A 46 -3.32 1.61 -2.69
CA ARG A 46 -3.82 2.17 -1.43
C ARG A 46 -4.26 1.07 -0.46
N ARG A 47 -4.92 0.01 -0.95
CA ARG A 47 -5.35 -1.13 -0.13
C ARG A 47 -4.14 -1.88 0.43
N VAL A 48 -3.15 -2.21 -0.39
CA VAL A 48 -1.93 -2.90 0.04
C VAL A 48 -1.17 -2.11 1.11
N ILE A 49 -1.02 -0.79 0.92
CA ILE A 49 -0.39 0.07 1.94
C ILE A 49 -1.21 0.05 3.24
N GLN A 50 -2.53 0.13 3.15
CA GLN A 50 -3.40 0.09 4.32
C GLN A 50 -3.31 -1.25 5.06
N ASP A 51 -3.30 -2.37 4.35
CA ASP A 51 -3.27 -3.71 4.95
C ASP A 51 -1.91 -4.01 5.60
N LEU A 52 -0.82 -3.60 4.94
CA LEU A 52 0.54 -3.86 5.44
C LEU A 52 0.98 -2.89 6.55
N THR A 53 0.50 -1.64 6.53
CA THR A 53 0.98 -0.60 7.46
C THR A 53 -0.07 -0.15 8.47
N GLY A 54 -1.35 -0.49 8.27
CA GLY A 54 -2.49 0.05 9.02
C GLY A 54 -2.81 1.51 8.71
N ARG A 55 -2.00 2.19 7.90
CA ARG A 55 -2.12 3.63 7.60
C ARG A 55 -2.89 3.82 6.31
N LYS A 56 -3.81 4.79 6.30
CA LYS A 56 -4.49 5.21 5.07
C LYS A 56 -3.52 6.12 4.29
N PRO A 57 -3.01 5.72 3.12
CA PRO A 57 -2.22 6.60 2.28
C PRO A 57 -3.07 7.75 1.74
N LYS A 58 -2.43 8.90 1.51
CA LYS A 58 -3.06 10.08 0.91
C LYS A 58 -3.29 9.87 -0.59
#